data_AF-A0A7W8ZQJ0-F1
#
_entry.id   AF-A0A7W8ZQJ0-F1
#
_cell.length_a   1.000
_cell.length_b   1.000
_cell.length_c   1.000
_cell.angle_alpha   90.00
_cell.angle_beta   90.00
_cell.angle_gamma   90.00
#
_symmetry.space_group_name_H-M   'P 1'
#
loop_
_entity.id
_entity.type
_entity.pdbx_description
1 polymer ?
#
loop_
_entity_poly.entity_id
_entity_poly.type
_entity_poly.pdbx_seq_one_letter_code
_entity_poly.pdbx_strand_id
1 'polypeptide(L)'
;MQKMLKENDQAFYQVLSSDFKSALLDVVIEVNAPVSIIEFTKSQLINWMEPQTVPVPKFLSEAGHYGTVYREPYGVTLVVGPFNAPLLCLLLLQLPHFPGVIQSF
;
A
#
# COMPACT_ATOMS: atom_id res chain seq x y z
N MET A 1 3.59 0.12 12.25
CA MET A 1 4.40 1.12 11.51
C MET A 1 4.09 2.56 11.91
N GLN A 2 2.85 3.04 11.78
CA GLN A 2 2.51 4.44 12.11
C GLN A 2 2.99 4.89 13.50
N LYS A 3 2.78 4.06 14.53
CA LYS A 3 3.26 4.31 15.90
C LYS A 3 4.80 4.40 15.98
N MET A 4 5.51 3.46 15.35
CA MET A 4 6.97 3.44 15.28
C MET A 4 7.54 4.73 14.66
N LEU A 5 6.94 5.22 13.57
CA LEU A 5 7.37 6.48 12.95
C LEU A 5 7.14 7.68 13.87
N LYS A 6 5.94 7.77 14.48
CA LYS A 6 5.59 8.88 15.38
C LYS A 6 6.45 8.91 16.66
N GLU A 7 6.78 7.75 17.22
CA GLU A 7 7.57 7.66 18.45
C GLU A 7 9.07 7.91 18.24
N ASN A 8 9.57 7.70 17.02
CA ASN A 8 11.00 7.85 16.68
C ASN A 8 11.24 9.03 15.73
N ASP A 9 10.28 9.94 15.62
CA ASP A 9 10.28 11.06 14.66
C ASP A 9 11.60 11.84 14.66
N GLN A 10 12.05 12.28 15.84
CA GLN A 10 13.31 13.01 15.99
C GLN A 10 14.54 12.21 15.57
N ALA A 11 14.55 10.89 15.82
CA ALA A 11 15.67 10.03 15.44
C ALA A 11 15.75 9.89 13.91
N PHE A 12 14.59 9.75 13.23
CA PHE A 12 14.54 9.75 11.78
C PHE A 12 14.98 11.08 11.19
N TYR A 13 14.50 12.21 11.74
CA TYR A 13 14.94 13.54 11.31
C TYR A 13 16.45 13.72 11.38
N GLN A 14 17.07 13.31 12.49
CA GLN A 14 18.51 13.44 12.70
C GLN A 14 19.32 12.63 11.69
N VAL A 15 18.97 11.35 11.49
CA VAL A 15 19.69 10.47 10.57
C VAL A 15 19.50 10.91 9.12
N LEU A 16 18.25 11.20 8.72
CA LEU A 16 17.97 11.67 7.37
C LEU A 16 18.65 13.01 7.07
N SER A 17 18.71 13.94 8.02
CA SER A 17 19.45 15.20 7.83
C SER A 17 20.96 15.01 7.70
N SER A 18 21.50 13.90 8.23
CA SER A 18 22.91 13.54 8.08
C SER A 18 23.17 12.86 6.73
N ASP A 19 22.30 11.93 6.34
CA ASP A 19 22.44 11.16 5.10
C ASP A 19 22.14 12.03 3.86
N PHE A 20 21.22 12.97 3.99
CA PHE A 20 20.86 13.90 2.95
C PHE A 20 21.41 15.30 3.22
N LYS A 21 22.13 15.88 2.25
CA LYS A 21 22.39 17.33 2.19
C LYS A 21 21.16 18.10 1.67
N SER A 22 19.96 17.60 1.98
CA SER A 22 18.70 18.05 1.40
C SER A 22 18.06 19.16 2.21
N ALA A 23 17.08 19.84 1.61
CA ALA A 23 16.28 20.83 2.30
C ALA A 23 15.49 20.17 3.45
N LEU A 24 15.25 20.91 4.53
CA LEU A 24 14.44 20.46 5.68
C LEU A 24 13.11 19.84 5.24
N LEU A 25 12.52 20.35 4.16
CA LEU A 25 11.26 19.87 3.60
C LEU A 25 11.33 18.41 3.13
N ASP A 26 12.44 17.98 2.52
CA ASP A 26 12.60 16.62 2.01
C ASP A 26 12.60 15.62 3.19
N VAL A 27 13.27 15.98 4.27
CA VAL A 27 13.31 15.18 5.51
C VAL A 27 11.93 15.11 6.18
N VAL A 28 11.18 16.22 6.19
CA VAL A 28 9.82 16.27 6.75
C VAL A 28 8.86 15.38 5.97
N ILE A 29 8.98 15.36 4.64
CA ILE A 29 8.14 14.53 3.78
C ILE A 29 8.45 13.04 3.99
N GLU A 30 9.72 12.67 4.11
CA GLU A 30 10.15 11.27 4.35
C GLU A 30 9.51 10.64 5.60
N VAL A 31 9.20 11.43 6.64
CA VAL A 31 8.56 10.91 7.86
C VAL A 31 7.04 11.05 7.82
N ASN A 32 6.53 12.22 7.42
CA ASN A 32 5.09 12.49 7.50
C ASN A 32 4.29 11.83 6.38
N ALA A 33 4.81 11.74 5.16
CA ALA A 33 4.08 11.14 4.05
C ALA A 33 3.76 9.65 4.32
N PRO A 34 4.72 8.79 4.77
CA PRO A 34 4.39 7.43 5.16
C PRO A 34 3.32 7.33 6.25
N VAL A 35 3.31 8.23 7.24
CA VAL A 35 2.27 8.26 8.27
C VAL A 35 0.88 8.49 7.66
N SER A 36 0.73 9.52 6.83
CA SER A 36 -0.55 9.82 6.16
C SER A 36 -0.99 8.70 5.23
N ILE A 37 -0.05 8.08 4.53
CA ILE A 37 -0.31 6.95 3.63
C ILE A 37 -0.80 5.72 4.40
N ILE A 38 -0.20 5.41 5.56
CA ILE A 38 -0.66 4.32 6.43
C ILE A 38 -2.07 4.61 6.95
N GLU A 39 -2.35 5.84 7.36
CA GLU A 39 -3.69 6.26 7.82
C GLU A 39 -4.73 6.11 6.71
N PHE A 40 -4.44 6.62 5.52
CA PHE A 40 -5.31 6.48 4.34
C PHE A 40 -5.56 5.02 4.00
N THR A 41 -4.49 4.21 3.90
CA THR A 41 -4.59 2.79 3.59
C THR A 41 -5.49 2.06 4.58
N LYS A 42 -5.30 2.29 5.89
CA LYS A 42 -6.16 1.67 6.92
C LYS A 42 -7.63 2.07 6.73
N SER A 43 -7.91 3.31 6.33
CA SER A 43 -9.28 3.78 6.10
C SER A 43 -9.95 3.13 4.89
N GLN A 44 -9.18 2.75 3.88
CA GLN A 44 -9.71 2.20 2.63
C GLN A 44 -9.62 0.68 2.54
N LEU A 45 -8.78 0.04 3.35
CA LEU A 45 -8.40 -1.37 3.22
C LEU A 45 -9.61 -2.32 3.19
N ILE A 46 -10.61 -2.08 4.03
CA ILE A 46 -11.82 -2.92 4.08
C ILE A 46 -12.53 -2.87 2.73
N ASN A 47 -12.82 -1.66 2.23
CA ASN A 47 -13.48 -1.46 0.94
C ASN A 47 -12.65 -2.02 -0.22
N TRP A 48 -11.32 -1.91 -0.14
CA TRP A 48 -10.44 -2.49 -1.16
C TRP A 48 -10.50 -4.01 -1.18
N MET A 49 -10.69 -4.67 -0.03
CA MET A 49 -10.76 -6.13 0.07
C MET A 49 -12.13 -6.71 -0.26
N GLU A 50 -13.17 -5.89 -0.46
CA GLU A 50 -14.51 -6.36 -0.80
C GLU A 50 -14.51 -7.13 -2.13
N PRO A 51 -15.15 -8.32 -2.20
CA PRO A 51 -15.34 -9.05 -3.45
C PRO A 51 -16.11 -8.20 -4.46
N GLN A 52 -15.67 -8.22 -5.72
CA GLN A 52 -16.29 -7.42 -6.78
C GLN A 52 -16.94 -8.30 -7.83
N THR A 53 -18.26 -8.18 -7.98
CA THR A 53 -18.97 -8.82 -9.09
C THR A 53 -18.55 -8.17 -10.41
N VAL A 54 -18.18 -9.00 -11.37
CA VAL A 54 -17.73 -8.58 -12.71
C VAL A 54 -18.69 -9.10 -13.78
N PRO A 55 -18.89 -8.35 -14.87
CA PRO A 55 -19.72 -8.82 -15.97
C PRO A 55 -19.13 -10.07 -16.63
N VAL A 56 -20.00 -11.02 -16.95
CA VAL A 56 -19.68 -12.22 -17.73
C VAL A 56 -20.35 -12.14 -19.10
N PRO A 57 -19.85 -12.86 -20.12
CA PRO A 57 -20.52 -12.98 -21.41
C PRO A 57 -22.02 -13.29 -21.27
N LYS A 58 -22.84 -12.65 -22.12
CA LYS A 58 -24.31 -12.66 -22.00
C LYS A 58 -24.90 -14.06 -21.88
N PHE A 59 -24.43 -15.00 -22.70
CA PHE A 59 -24.91 -16.39 -22.67
C PHE A 59 -24.66 -17.09 -21.33
N LEU A 60 -23.61 -16.72 -20.59
CA LEU A 60 -23.33 -17.24 -19.25
C LEU A 60 -24.23 -16.58 -18.20
N SER A 61 -24.42 -15.26 -18.29
CA SER A 61 -25.32 -14.55 -17.36
C SER A 61 -26.78 -15.00 -17.52
N GLU A 62 -27.23 -15.26 -18.75
CA GLU A 62 -28.58 -15.76 -19.05
C GLU A 62 -28.78 -17.19 -18.55
N ALA A 63 -27.69 -17.98 -18.49
CA ALA A 63 -27.68 -19.32 -17.88
C ALA A 63 -27.57 -19.29 -16.33
N GLY A 64 -27.53 -18.09 -15.72
CA GLY A 64 -27.51 -17.91 -14.27
C GLY A 64 -26.11 -17.82 -13.64
N HIS A 65 -25.05 -17.79 -14.45
CA HIS A 65 -23.68 -17.67 -13.94
C HIS A 65 -23.29 -16.23 -13.63
N TYR A 66 -22.42 -16.07 -12.64
CA TYR A 66 -21.82 -14.77 -12.29
C TYR A 66 -20.33 -14.91 -12.04
N GLY A 67 -19.59 -13.81 -12.26
CA GLY A 67 -18.17 -13.72 -11.96
C GLY A 67 -17.94 -12.83 -10.76
N THR A 68 -17.07 -13.27 -9.84
CA THR A 68 -16.64 -12.46 -8.70
C THR A 68 -15.13 -12.44 -8.62
N VAL A 69 -14.56 -11.25 -8.43
CA VAL A 69 -13.13 -11.05 -8.20
C VAL A 69 -12.86 -10.93 -6.70
N TYR A 70 -12.03 -11.82 -6.19
CA TYR A 70 -11.50 -11.77 -4.83
C TYR A 70 -10.07 -11.26 -4.86
N ARG A 71 -9.73 -10.39 -3.90
CA ARG A 71 -8.36 -9.88 -3.70
C ARG A 71 -7.70 -10.65 -2.58
N GLU A 72 -6.61 -11.34 -2.89
CA GLU A 72 -5.90 -12.21 -1.94
C GLU A 72 -4.41 -11.86 -1.88
N PRO A 73 -3.73 -12.02 -0.74
CA PRO A 73 -2.29 -11.75 -0.67
C PRO A 73 -1.49 -12.73 -1.52
N TYR A 74 -0.48 -12.24 -2.26
CA TYR A 74 0.46 -13.09 -3.02
C TYR A 74 1.31 -14.02 -2.13
N GLY A 75 1.51 -13.67 -0.86
CA GLY A 75 2.39 -14.38 0.07
C GLY A 75 3.62 -13.54 0.44
N VAL A 76 4.81 -14.16 0.40
CA VAL A 76 6.07 -13.50 0.75
C VAL A 76 6.53 -12.57 -0.38
N THR A 77 6.76 -11.31 -0.06
CA THR A 77 7.17 -10.27 -1.01
C THR A 77 8.51 -9.65 -0.62
N LEU A 78 9.43 -9.58 -1.58
CA LEU A 78 10.68 -8.81 -1.45
C LEU A 78 10.42 -7.34 -1.78
N VAL A 79 10.86 -6.44 -0.88
CA VAL A 79 10.81 -4.98 -1.09
C VAL A 79 12.24 -4.45 -1.16
N VAL A 80 12.58 -3.75 -2.24
CA VAL A 80 13.89 -3.10 -2.44
C VAL A 80 13.65 -1.63 -2.75
N GLY A 81 14.25 -0.74 -1.95
CA GLY A 81 14.11 0.71 -2.08
C GLY A 81 15.44 1.38 -2.44
N PRO A 82 15.39 2.52 -3.16
CA PRO A 82 16.58 3.33 -3.46
C PRO A 82 16.98 4.21 -2.27
N PHE A 83 18.18 4.78 -2.33
CA PHE A 83 18.74 5.61 -1.25
C PHE A 83 18.18 7.03 -1.19
N ASN A 84 17.55 7.53 -2.25
CA ASN A 84 17.17 8.94 -2.39
C ASN A 84 15.83 9.31 -1.74
N ALA A 85 15.07 8.29 -1.31
CA ALA A 85 13.81 8.45 -0.59
C ALA A 85 13.53 7.20 0.27
N PRO A 86 14.43 6.84 1.20
CA PRO A 86 14.50 5.49 1.75
C PRO A 86 13.29 5.14 2.60
N LEU A 87 12.80 6.04 3.45
CA LEU A 87 11.61 5.78 4.26
C LEU A 87 10.38 5.74 3.37
N LEU A 88 10.23 6.72 2.48
CA LEU A 88 9.07 6.77 1.60
C LEU A 88 8.99 5.51 0.74
N CYS A 89 10.05 5.15 0.01
CA CYS A 89 10.03 4.00 -0.88
C CYS A 89 9.86 2.68 -0.12
N LEU A 90 10.62 2.44 0.96
CA LEU A 90 10.57 1.15 1.66
C LEU A 90 9.25 0.92 2.41
N LEU A 91 8.61 1.99 2.90
CA LEU A 91 7.38 1.90 3.68
C LEU A 91 6.12 2.00 2.80
N LEU A 92 6.17 2.73 1.68
CA LEU A 92 5.06 2.85 0.73
C LEU A 92 4.90 1.60 -0.15
N LEU A 93 5.98 0.93 -0.53
CA LEU A 93 5.91 -0.30 -1.34
C LEU A 93 5.26 -1.49 -0.61
N GLN A 94 5.01 -1.37 0.69
CA GLN A 94 4.29 -2.37 1.49
C GLN A 94 2.77 -2.20 1.43
N LEU A 95 2.27 -1.19 0.72
CA LEU A 95 0.85 -1.07 0.48
C LEU A 95 0.33 -2.23 -0.36
N PRO A 96 -0.93 -2.63 -0.13
CA PRO A 96 -1.41 -3.86 -0.70
C PRO A 96 -1.44 -3.81 -2.23
N HIS A 97 -0.60 -4.64 -2.84
CA HIS A 97 -0.73 -5.04 -4.23
C HIS A 97 -1.50 -6.36 -4.26
N PHE A 98 -2.79 -6.30 -4.61
CA PHE A 98 -3.66 -7.47 -4.63
C PHE A 98 -3.89 -7.95 -6.08
N PRO A 99 -3.58 -9.21 -6.43
CA PRO A 99 -4.15 -9.85 -7.61
C PRO A 99 -5.66 -10.02 -7.42
N GLY A 100 -6.40 -9.95 -8.53
CA GLY A 100 -7.79 -10.42 -8.57
C GLY A 100 -7.83 -11.88 -9.00
N VAL A 101 -8.52 -12.74 -8.24
CA VAL A 101 -8.87 -14.10 -8.67
C VAL A 101 -10.35 -14.10 -9.09
N ILE A 102 -10.64 -14.49 -10.33
CA ILE A 102 -12.01 -14.66 -10.82
C ILE A 102 -12.51 -16.05 -10.42
N GLN A 103 -13.55 -16.11 -9.60
CA GLN A 103 -14.32 -17.34 -9.38
C GLN A 103 -15.70 -17.20 -10.03
N SER A 104 -16.11 -18.23 -10.76
CA SER A 104 -17.42 -18.35 -11.42
C SER A 104 -18.23 -19.47 -10.77
N PHE A 105 -19.48 -19.19 -10.41
CA PHE A 105 -20.46 -20.19 -9.99
C PHE A 105 -21.69 -20.11 -10.91
#